data_AF-A0A5E4QP81-F1
#
_entry.id   AF-A0A5E4QP81-F1
#
_cell.length_a   1.000
_cell.length_b   1.000
_cell.length_c   1.000
_cell.angle_alpha   90.00
_cell.angle_beta   90.00
_cell.angle_gamma   90.00
#
_symmetry.space_group_name_H-M   'P 1'
#
loop_
_entity.id
_entity.type
_entity.pdbx_description
1 polymer ?
#
loop_
_entity_poly.entity_id
_entity_poly.type
_entity_poly.pdbx_seq_one_letter_code
_entity_poly.pdbx_strand_id
1 'polypeptide(L)'
;MVEKEIQFLLDQMQQFDLFPFVKPKNYIDPETSEPDESWLYPCKTYFVEVENERLERVATCSRIYDRIGPILKKLEYLILGTSTGKSAVMTAYYTFWEKKIFKCIVAVTIYYLFHRLTLENLEDFQQSLSDRFPLFQVDAILVPPDITMRPTPAEVCNILGYNIKHFLNRLTAFPRWMKNTCLPCPPQRIVEATGNEFYVFSYFEDVLRVVSINDRTLLIQDTIYRLTQDINTYIQKWQKYQHLWAFDKHLSCEKYVQKYDQIFKYDEKFFFFEDIIADLHNHVKFVDVGAIRVNLRPIIKQVQDHAQEWKNILGHCIAAKTRMNILSAQ
;
A
#
# COMPACT_ATOMS: atom_id res chain seq x y z
N MET A 1 -8.75 -39.10 17.37
CA MET A 1 -7.46 -38.41 17.64
C MET A 1 -6.96 -37.70 16.40
N VAL A 2 -6.77 -38.42 15.28
CA VAL A 2 -6.32 -37.87 13.98
C VAL A 2 -7.22 -36.76 13.43
N GLU A 3 -8.55 -36.92 13.48
CA GLU A 3 -9.47 -35.88 13.01
C GLU A 3 -9.34 -34.55 13.75
N LYS A 4 -9.13 -34.60 15.09
CA LYS A 4 -8.92 -33.41 15.91
C LYS A 4 -7.59 -32.73 15.58
N GLU A 5 -6.57 -33.52 15.25
CA GLU A 5 -5.25 -33.00 14.86
C GLU A 5 -5.31 -32.30 13.50
N ILE A 6 -5.93 -32.90 12.47
CA ILE A 6 -6.09 -32.25 11.17
C ILE A 6 -6.98 -31.01 11.29
N GLN A 7 -8.05 -31.08 12.09
CA GLN A 7 -8.89 -29.92 12.33
C GLN A 7 -8.10 -28.77 12.97
N PHE A 8 -7.29 -29.07 13.99
CA PHE A 8 -6.43 -28.07 14.63
C PHE A 8 -5.47 -27.41 13.64
N LEU A 9 -4.88 -28.18 12.70
CA LEU A 9 -4.03 -27.61 11.65
C LEU A 9 -4.82 -26.68 10.71
N LEU A 10 -6.03 -27.05 10.33
CA LEU A 10 -6.90 -26.19 9.52
C LEU A 10 -7.29 -24.90 10.28
N ASP A 11 -7.58 -25.00 11.57
CA ASP A 11 -7.90 -23.85 12.42
C ASP A 11 -6.69 -22.90 12.52
N GLN A 12 -5.48 -23.44 12.63
CA GLN A 12 -4.25 -22.64 12.59
C GLN A 12 -4.06 -21.93 11.25
N MET A 13 -4.30 -22.62 10.12
CA MET A 13 -4.19 -22.01 8.79
C MET A 13 -5.16 -20.84 8.61
N GLN A 14 -6.34 -20.88 9.23
CA GLN A 14 -7.35 -19.83 9.14
C GLN A 14 -7.01 -18.56 9.92
N GLN A 15 -6.11 -18.63 10.90
CA GLN A 15 -5.72 -17.48 11.71
C GLN A 15 -4.67 -16.58 11.04
N PHE A 16 -4.17 -16.97 9.87
CA PHE A 16 -3.17 -16.19 9.16
C PHE A 16 -3.80 -14.98 8.48
N ASP A 17 -3.38 -13.81 8.95
CA ASP A 17 -3.57 -12.55 8.26
C ASP A 17 -2.47 -12.37 7.19
N LEU A 18 -2.88 -12.26 5.93
CA LEU A 18 -2.07 -12.12 4.73
C LEU A 18 -2.06 -10.67 4.21
N PHE A 19 -2.73 -9.74 4.89
CA PHE A 19 -2.60 -8.29 4.75
C PHE A 19 -2.21 -7.64 6.08
N PRO A 20 -1.06 -8.04 6.65
CA PRO A 20 -0.59 -7.53 7.93
C PRO A 20 -0.49 -6.02 7.96
N PHE A 21 -0.91 -5.45 9.07
CA PHE A 21 -0.61 -4.06 9.34
C PHE A 21 0.86 -3.88 9.73
N VAL A 22 1.62 -3.17 8.89
CA VAL A 22 3.05 -2.93 9.11
C VAL A 22 3.31 -1.47 9.47
N LYS A 23 4.01 -1.23 10.57
CA LYS A 23 4.45 0.11 11.00
C LYS A 23 5.98 0.20 11.09
N PRO A 24 6.55 1.38 10.82
CA PRO A 24 7.96 1.60 11.04
C PRO A 24 8.30 1.44 12.51
N LYS A 25 9.37 0.71 12.80
CA LYS A 25 9.93 0.58 14.15
C LYS A 25 10.94 1.69 14.37
N ASN A 26 10.71 2.55 15.37
CA ASN A 26 11.64 3.60 15.79
C ASN A 26 12.03 4.59 14.67
N TYR A 27 11.06 5.10 13.92
CA TYR A 27 11.34 6.15 12.95
C TYR A 27 11.82 7.43 13.66
N ILE A 28 12.94 7.98 13.19
CA ILE A 28 13.51 9.24 13.64
C ILE A 28 13.38 10.23 12.49
N ASP A 29 12.75 11.36 12.76
CA ASP A 29 12.58 12.44 11.79
C ASP A 29 13.96 13.06 11.48
N PRO A 30 14.41 13.08 10.21
CA PRO A 30 15.72 13.61 9.87
C PRO A 30 15.85 15.13 10.05
N GLU A 31 14.74 15.88 10.11
CA GLU A 31 14.77 17.34 10.33
C GLU A 31 14.83 17.69 11.81
N THR A 32 14.12 16.97 12.68
CA THR A 32 14.10 17.25 14.13
C THR A 32 15.06 16.37 14.94
N SER A 33 15.54 15.26 14.37
CA SER A 33 16.30 14.21 15.08
C SER A 33 15.54 13.58 16.26
N GLU A 34 14.21 13.72 16.29
CA GLU A 34 13.34 13.18 17.32
C GLU A 34 12.52 11.99 16.78
N PRO A 35 12.09 11.06 17.66
CA PRO A 35 11.17 10.00 17.26
C PRO A 35 9.83 10.59 16.81
N ASP A 36 9.37 10.23 15.61
CA ASP A 36 8.05 10.61 15.11
C ASP A 36 7.15 9.37 15.02
N GLU A 37 6.35 9.15 16.06
CA GLU A 37 5.36 8.06 16.13
C GLU A 37 4.21 8.23 15.13
N SER A 38 4.05 9.43 14.56
CA SER A 38 3.05 9.71 13.53
C SER A 38 3.53 9.33 12.14
N TRP A 39 4.81 8.99 11.95
CA TRP A 39 5.32 8.60 10.65
C TRP A 39 4.81 7.22 10.23
N LEU A 40 4.38 7.12 8.96
CA LEU A 40 3.95 5.88 8.33
C LEU A 40 4.88 5.55 7.16
N TYR A 41 4.90 4.28 6.73
CA TYR A 41 5.65 3.94 5.53
C TYR A 41 5.04 4.64 4.30
N PRO A 42 5.87 5.19 3.40
CA PRO A 42 5.41 5.62 2.08
C PRO A 42 4.72 4.46 1.36
N CYS A 43 3.69 4.75 0.56
CA CYS A 43 2.84 3.75 -0.10
C CYS A 43 3.63 2.58 -0.74
N LYS A 44 4.65 2.89 -1.55
CA LYS A 44 5.49 1.86 -2.20
C LYS A 44 6.20 0.97 -1.17
N THR A 45 6.84 1.57 -0.16
CA THR A 45 7.56 0.85 0.90
C THR A 45 6.61 0.03 1.75
N TYR A 46 5.45 0.57 2.12
CA TYR A 46 4.45 -0.13 2.92
C TYR A 46 4.04 -1.45 2.25
N PHE A 47 3.67 -1.41 0.97
CA PHE A 47 3.24 -2.63 0.28
C PHE A 47 4.38 -3.62 0.05
N VAL A 48 5.63 -3.19 -0.07
CA VAL A 48 6.80 -4.10 -0.09
C VAL A 48 6.95 -4.82 1.26
N GLU A 49 6.84 -4.12 2.38
CA GLU A 49 6.91 -4.75 3.70
C GLU A 49 5.75 -5.73 3.94
N VAL A 50 4.54 -5.36 3.51
CA VAL A 50 3.38 -6.27 3.54
C VAL A 50 3.64 -7.53 2.72
N GLU A 51 4.30 -7.41 1.56
CA GLU A 51 4.66 -8.56 0.71
C GLU A 51 5.67 -9.47 1.39
N ASN A 52 6.69 -8.92 2.04
CA ASN A 52 7.70 -9.68 2.78
C ASN A 52 7.06 -10.48 3.92
N GLU A 53 6.28 -9.81 4.78
CA GLU A 53 5.58 -10.46 5.89
C GLU A 53 4.58 -11.52 5.38
N ARG A 54 3.87 -11.24 4.28
CA ARG A 54 2.98 -12.21 3.64
C ARG A 54 3.74 -13.45 3.17
N LEU A 55 4.92 -13.31 2.59
CA LEU A 55 5.73 -14.45 2.15
C LEU A 55 6.11 -15.36 3.31
N GLU A 56 6.54 -14.79 4.44
CA GLU A 56 6.88 -15.55 5.65
C GLU A 56 5.66 -16.29 6.23
N ARG A 57 4.52 -15.60 6.28
CA ARG A 57 3.25 -16.16 6.74
C ARG A 57 2.76 -17.29 5.83
N VAL A 58 2.80 -17.11 4.51
CA VAL A 58 2.43 -18.15 3.53
C VAL A 58 3.37 -19.35 3.63
N ALA A 59 4.68 -19.13 3.78
CA ALA A 59 5.65 -20.22 3.94
C ALA A 59 5.37 -21.05 5.21
N THR A 60 4.89 -20.40 6.28
CA THR A 60 4.48 -21.08 7.52
C THR A 60 3.16 -21.82 7.32
N CYS A 61 2.18 -21.19 6.68
CA CYS A 61 0.88 -21.80 6.36
C CYS A 61 1.02 -23.03 5.43
N SER A 62 1.89 -22.96 4.42
CA SER A 62 2.23 -24.07 3.52
C SER A 62 2.86 -25.24 4.27
N ARG A 63 3.77 -24.98 5.22
CA ARG A 63 4.33 -26.02 6.11
C ARG A 63 3.26 -26.69 6.99
N ILE A 64 2.24 -25.96 7.43
CA ILE A 64 1.10 -26.54 8.19
C ILE A 64 0.27 -27.44 7.27
N TYR A 65 -0.01 -26.98 6.05
CA TYR A 65 -0.71 -27.74 5.02
C TYR A 65 0.00 -29.07 4.70
N ASP A 66 1.32 -29.05 4.49
CA ASP A 66 2.12 -30.23 4.14
C ASP A 66 2.09 -31.32 5.22
N ARG A 67 1.76 -30.99 6.47
CA ARG A 67 1.63 -31.96 7.57
C ARG A 67 0.37 -32.80 7.48
N ILE A 68 -0.68 -32.34 6.79
CA ILE A 68 -1.97 -33.03 6.72
C ILE A 68 -1.83 -34.38 6.00
N GLY A 69 -1.10 -34.43 4.87
CA GLY A 69 -0.89 -35.65 4.09
C GLY A 69 -0.21 -36.79 4.90
N PRO A 70 0.94 -36.55 5.56
CA PRO A 70 1.58 -37.51 6.44
C PRO A 70 0.69 -38.02 7.58
N ILE A 71 -0.13 -37.16 8.19
CA ILE A 71 -1.07 -37.56 9.24
C ILE A 71 -2.12 -38.53 8.69
N LEU A 72 -2.63 -38.29 7.48
CA LEU A 72 -3.56 -39.20 6.80
C LEU A 72 -2.89 -40.53 6.43
N LYS A 73 -1.64 -40.52 5.98
CA LYS A 73 -0.88 -41.76 5.72
C LYS A 73 -0.63 -42.57 6.99
N LYS A 74 -0.36 -41.90 8.12
CA LYS A 74 -0.23 -42.56 9.43
C LYS A 74 -1.54 -43.24 9.84
N LEU A 75 -2.69 -42.62 9.57
CA LEU A 75 -3.99 -43.24 9.79
C LEU A 75 -4.20 -44.47 8.88
N GLU A 76 -3.84 -44.37 7.59
CA GLU A 76 -3.85 -45.53 6.67
C GLU A 76 -3.05 -46.70 7.25
N TYR A 77 -1.86 -46.42 7.79
CA TYR A 77 -0.99 -47.44 8.38
C TYR A 77 -1.61 -48.10 9.62
N LEU A 78 -2.22 -47.32 10.49
CA LEU A 78 -2.85 -47.83 11.72
C LEU A 78 -4.08 -48.71 11.45
N ILE A 79 -4.83 -48.42 10.38
CA ILE A 79 -6.07 -49.15 10.05
C ILE A 79 -5.81 -50.34 9.11
N LEU A 80 -4.95 -50.15 8.10
CA LEU A 80 -4.79 -51.09 6.98
C LEU A 80 -3.38 -51.67 6.86
N GLY A 81 -2.42 -51.22 7.68
CA GLY A 81 -1.01 -51.62 7.58
C GLY A 81 -0.26 -51.03 6.38
N THR A 82 -0.89 -50.17 5.57
CA THR A 82 -0.30 -49.53 4.38
C THR A 82 -0.12 -48.03 4.58
N SER A 83 0.95 -47.42 4.07
CA SER A 83 1.23 -45.97 4.20
C SER A 83 1.42 -45.31 2.82
N THR A 84 0.57 -45.69 1.87
CA THR A 84 0.76 -45.30 0.46
C THR A 84 0.13 -43.95 0.12
N GLY A 85 -0.93 -43.56 0.84
CA GLY A 85 -1.73 -42.37 0.55
C GLY A 85 -2.68 -42.53 -0.65
N LYS A 86 -2.83 -43.75 -1.15
CA LYS A 86 -3.63 -44.10 -2.34
C LYS A 86 -4.49 -45.37 -2.14
N SER A 87 -4.72 -45.75 -0.89
CA SER A 87 -5.57 -46.92 -0.56
C SER A 87 -7.01 -46.71 -1.04
N ALA A 88 -7.56 -47.68 -1.78
CA ALA A 88 -8.92 -47.63 -2.30
C ALA A 88 -9.98 -47.53 -1.18
N VAL A 89 -9.73 -48.19 -0.04
CA VAL A 89 -10.62 -48.18 1.14
C VAL A 89 -10.70 -46.80 1.78
N MET A 90 -9.63 -46.01 1.71
CA MET A 90 -9.54 -44.67 2.31
C MET A 90 -10.02 -43.54 1.39
N THR A 91 -10.41 -43.85 0.15
CA THR A 91 -10.81 -42.86 -0.88
C THR A 91 -11.83 -41.85 -0.37
N ALA A 92 -12.92 -42.32 0.24
CA ALA A 92 -13.99 -41.45 0.74
C ALA A 92 -13.47 -40.48 1.82
N TYR A 93 -12.54 -40.94 2.65
CA TYR A 93 -11.92 -40.16 3.71
C TYR A 93 -10.95 -39.11 3.15
N TYR A 94 -10.15 -39.46 2.13
CA TYR A 94 -9.29 -38.50 1.44
C TYR A 94 -10.11 -37.40 0.75
N THR A 95 -11.17 -37.75 0.05
CA THR A 95 -12.08 -36.78 -0.57
C THR A 95 -12.77 -35.87 0.46
N PHE A 96 -13.12 -36.39 1.63
CA PHE A 96 -13.70 -35.58 2.71
C PHE A 96 -12.73 -34.48 3.17
N TRP A 97 -11.47 -34.84 3.45
CA TRP A 97 -10.46 -33.87 3.87
C TRP A 97 -10.04 -32.92 2.76
N GLU A 98 -9.91 -33.40 1.52
CA GLU A 98 -9.64 -32.56 0.35
C GLU A 98 -10.69 -31.45 0.21
N LYS A 99 -11.98 -31.80 0.33
CA LYS A 99 -13.08 -30.83 0.31
C LYS A 99 -12.98 -29.83 1.47
N LYS A 100 -12.57 -30.28 2.65
CA LYS A 100 -12.44 -29.42 3.83
C LYS A 100 -11.26 -28.45 3.73
N ILE A 101 -10.13 -28.91 3.21
CA ILE A 101 -8.97 -28.09 2.87
C ILE A 101 -9.34 -27.05 1.80
N PHE A 102 -10.00 -27.49 0.73
CA PHE A 102 -10.47 -26.58 -0.30
C PHE A 102 -11.38 -25.49 0.27
N LYS A 103 -12.34 -25.87 1.12
CA LYS A 103 -13.20 -24.92 1.82
C LYS A 103 -12.41 -23.96 2.72
N CYS A 104 -11.37 -24.43 3.41
CA CYS A 104 -10.49 -23.61 4.22
C CYS A 104 -9.72 -22.57 3.39
N ILE A 105 -9.26 -22.94 2.19
CA ILE A 105 -8.50 -22.06 1.28
C ILE A 105 -9.43 -21.07 0.54
N VAL A 106 -10.60 -21.54 0.07
CA VAL A 106 -11.49 -20.77 -0.82
C VAL A 106 -12.62 -20.02 -0.11
N ALA A 107 -13.23 -20.61 0.90
CA ALA A 107 -14.33 -20.07 1.69
C ALA A 107 -15.43 -19.28 0.93
N VAL A 108 -16.20 -19.96 0.04
CA VAL A 108 -17.68 -19.80 -0.07
C VAL A 108 -18.30 -21.10 -0.59
N THR A 109 -18.97 -21.86 0.28
CA THR A 109 -20.26 -22.52 -0.04
C THR A 109 -20.94 -22.92 1.27
N ILE A 110 -22.03 -22.22 1.59
CA ILE A 110 -23.02 -22.47 2.66
C ILE A 110 -22.82 -21.63 3.94
N TYR A 111 -23.87 -20.84 4.20
CA TYR A 111 -24.23 -20.23 5.48
C TYR A 111 -23.97 -21.17 6.66
N TYR A 112 -23.48 -20.60 7.78
CA TYR A 112 -23.20 -21.22 9.08
C TYR A 112 -21.82 -21.93 9.22
N LEU A 113 -20.93 -21.19 9.89
CA LEU A 113 -19.93 -21.69 10.83
C LEU A 113 -18.75 -22.51 10.28
N PHE A 114 -17.90 -21.90 9.43
CA PHE A 114 -16.43 -22.08 9.34
C PHE A 114 -15.89 -21.25 8.15
N HIS A 115 -15.71 -19.94 8.32
CA HIS A 115 -15.06 -19.03 7.34
C HIS A 115 -13.52 -19.32 7.34
N ARG A 116 -12.59 -18.71 6.59
CA ARG A 116 -11.96 -17.44 7.02
C ARG A 116 -10.74 -16.98 6.18
N LEU A 117 -10.09 -17.78 5.33
CA LEU A 117 -8.75 -17.35 4.85
C LEU A 117 -8.79 -16.28 3.75
N THR A 118 -9.18 -16.62 2.52
CA THR A 118 -9.01 -15.68 1.39
C THR A 118 -9.99 -14.50 1.43
N LEU A 119 -11.26 -14.76 1.76
CA LEU A 119 -12.30 -13.74 1.78
C LEU A 119 -12.16 -12.78 2.96
N GLU A 120 -11.90 -13.27 4.19
CA GLU A 120 -11.75 -12.35 5.34
C GLU A 120 -10.48 -11.53 5.21
N ASN A 121 -9.39 -12.06 4.66
CA ASN A 121 -8.22 -11.23 4.36
C ASN A 121 -8.53 -10.06 3.42
N LEU A 122 -9.40 -10.27 2.42
CA LEU A 122 -9.85 -9.19 1.54
C LEU A 122 -10.87 -8.27 2.24
N GLU A 123 -11.77 -8.82 3.05
CA GLU A 123 -12.77 -8.04 3.80
C GLU A 123 -12.14 -7.20 4.91
N ASP A 124 -11.24 -7.76 5.71
CA ASP A 124 -10.46 -7.09 6.75
C ASP A 124 -9.58 -6.00 6.13
N PHE A 125 -8.97 -6.28 4.98
CA PHE A 125 -8.22 -5.26 4.25
C PHE A 125 -9.14 -4.15 3.73
N GLN A 126 -10.30 -4.49 3.16
CA GLN A 126 -11.29 -3.52 2.71
C GLN A 126 -11.86 -2.68 3.86
N GLN A 127 -12.08 -3.29 5.02
CA GLN A 127 -12.53 -2.62 6.24
C GLN A 127 -11.43 -1.67 6.74
N SER A 128 -10.18 -2.14 6.79
CA SER A 128 -9.02 -1.32 7.15
C SER A 128 -8.87 -0.11 6.21
N LEU A 129 -9.19 -0.27 4.93
CA LEU A 129 -9.21 0.84 3.96
C LEU A 129 -10.38 1.81 4.16
N SER A 130 -11.49 1.34 4.72
CA SER A 130 -12.70 2.13 4.96
C SER A 130 -12.71 2.80 6.33
N ASP A 131 -11.94 2.27 7.27
CA ASP A 131 -11.74 2.84 8.59
C ASP A 131 -10.96 4.16 8.50
N ARG A 132 -11.10 4.99 9.56
CA ARG A 132 -10.41 6.28 9.65
C ARG A 132 -8.98 6.17 10.20
N PHE A 133 -8.37 5.00 10.08
CA PHE A 133 -7.03 4.75 10.59
C PHE A 133 -6.04 4.68 9.42
N PRO A 134 -5.05 5.60 9.34
CA PRO A 134 -4.14 5.64 8.20
C PRO A 134 -3.17 4.45 8.23
N LEU A 135 -3.07 3.74 7.10
CA LEU A 135 -2.22 2.57 6.94
C LEU A 135 -0.83 2.93 6.41
N PHE A 136 -0.81 3.77 5.38
CA PHE A 136 0.39 4.24 4.70
C PHE A 136 0.26 5.72 4.37
N GLN A 137 1.36 6.33 3.94
CA GLN A 137 1.36 7.73 3.53
C GLN A 137 1.73 7.95 2.07
N VAL A 138 1.26 9.08 1.55
CA VAL A 138 1.58 9.63 0.22
C VAL A 138 2.00 11.09 0.38
N ASP A 139 2.90 11.57 -0.45
CA ASP A 139 3.40 12.94 -0.39
C ASP A 139 2.58 13.86 -1.28
N ALA A 140 2.16 15.02 -0.75
CA ALA A 140 1.70 16.12 -1.58
C ALA A 140 2.92 16.92 -2.05
N ILE A 141 3.12 17.04 -3.36
CA ILE A 141 4.25 17.75 -3.95
C ILE A 141 3.80 18.75 -5.01
N LEU A 142 4.56 19.85 -5.13
CA LEU A 142 4.45 20.79 -6.23
C LEU A 142 5.33 20.32 -7.38
N VAL A 143 4.74 20.11 -8.55
CA VAL A 143 5.44 19.88 -9.81
C VAL A 143 4.98 20.99 -10.74
N PRO A 144 5.63 22.17 -10.73
CA PRO A 144 5.10 23.36 -11.38
C PRO A 144 4.67 23.11 -12.83
N PRO A 145 3.44 23.51 -13.23
CA PRO A 145 2.50 24.35 -12.46
C PRO A 145 1.54 23.59 -11.52
N ASP A 146 1.57 22.26 -11.54
CA ASP A 146 0.56 21.40 -10.92
C ASP A 146 0.96 20.93 -9.52
N ILE A 147 -0.04 20.64 -8.69
CA ILE A 147 0.16 19.99 -7.39
C ILE A 147 -0.43 18.59 -7.49
N THR A 148 0.37 17.59 -7.14
CA THR A 148 0.00 16.18 -7.29
C THR A 148 0.44 15.36 -6.08
N MET A 149 -0.21 14.22 -5.88
CA MET A 149 0.25 13.23 -4.91
C MET A 149 1.35 12.34 -5.51
N ARG A 150 2.31 11.95 -4.67
CA ARG A 150 3.33 10.94 -4.97
C ARG A 150 3.24 9.78 -3.97
N PRO A 151 3.08 8.54 -4.44
CA PRO A 151 2.82 8.13 -5.83
C PRO A 151 1.53 8.73 -6.39
N THR A 152 1.44 8.88 -7.70
CA THR A 152 0.25 9.39 -8.39
C THR A 152 -0.97 8.48 -8.13
N PRO A 153 -2.22 8.97 -8.30
CA PRO A 153 -3.42 8.15 -8.12
C PRO A 153 -3.37 6.83 -8.91
N ALA A 154 -2.93 6.91 -10.17
CA ALA A 154 -2.76 5.75 -11.03
C ALA A 154 -1.68 4.78 -10.50
N GLU A 155 -0.54 5.29 -10.01
CA GLU A 155 0.48 4.46 -9.38
C GLU A 155 -0.06 3.76 -8.11
N VAL A 156 -0.83 4.45 -7.26
CA VAL A 156 -1.42 3.84 -6.06
C VAL A 156 -2.39 2.72 -6.44
N CYS A 157 -3.29 2.94 -7.41
CA CYS A 157 -4.18 1.90 -7.92
C CYS A 157 -3.40 0.70 -8.48
N ASN A 158 -2.32 0.95 -9.22
CA ASN A 158 -1.49 -0.11 -9.80
C ASN A 158 -0.73 -0.91 -8.72
N ILE A 159 -0.17 -0.23 -7.71
CA ILE A 159 0.52 -0.88 -6.58
C ILE A 159 -0.45 -1.78 -5.83
N LEU A 160 -1.65 -1.28 -5.53
CA LEU A 160 -2.68 -2.06 -4.85
C LEU A 160 -3.14 -3.26 -5.69
N GLY A 161 -3.43 -3.03 -6.98
CA GLY A 161 -3.81 -4.10 -7.89
C GLY A 161 -2.74 -5.18 -8.00
N TYR A 162 -1.47 -4.77 -8.04
CA TYR A 162 -0.34 -5.69 -7.96
C TYR A 162 -0.32 -6.45 -6.63
N ASN A 163 -0.55 -5.78 -5.50
CA ASN A 163 -0.49 -6.39 -4.19
C ASN A 163 -1.60 -7.44 -3.98
N ILE A 164 -2.82 -7.19 -4.48
CA ILE A 164 -3.93 -8.16 -4.51
C ILE A 164 -3.56 -9.34 -5.41
N LYS A 165 -3.03 -9.09 -6.61
CA LYS A 165 -2.55 -10.14 -7.52
C LYS A 165 -1.45 -10.98 -6.88
N HIS A 166 -0.50 -10.34 -6.18
CA HIS A 166 0.58 -11.00 -5.47
C HIS A 166 0.01 -11.93 -4.39
N PHE A 167 -0.95 -11.44 -3.59
CA PHE A 167 -1.69 -12.24 -2.62
C PHE A 167 -2.38 -13.45 -3.27
N LEU A 168 -3.20 -13.26 -4.29
CA LEU A 168 -3.90 -14.35 -4.98
C LEU A 168 -2.91 -15.37 -5.55
N ASN A 169 -1.81 -14.91 -6.14
CA ASN A 169 -0.76 -15.79 -6.65
C ASN A 169 -0.08 -16.63 -5.55
N ARG A 170 -0.10 -16.22 -4.28
CA ARG A 170 0.45 -17.03 -3.18
C ARG A 170 -0.38 -18.28 -2.91
N LEU A 171 -1.62 -18.34 -3.38
CA LEU A 171 -2.45 -19.55 -3.28
C LEU A 171 -1.90 -20.73 -4.10
N THR A 172 -0.97 -20.47 -5.03
CA THR A 172 -0.25 -21.54 -5.75
C THR A 172 0.66 -22.38 -4.85
N ALA A 173 1.00 -21.89 -3.64
CA ALA A 173 1.74 -22.62 -2.63
C ALA A 173 0.96 -23.82 -2.03
N PHE A 174 -0.32 -23.96 -2.35
CA PHE A 174 -1.17 -25.06 -1.91
C PHE A 174 -1.50 -25.98 -3.11
N PRO A 175 -0.64 -26.96 -3.42
CA PRO A 175 -0.89 -27.91 -4.52
C PRO A 175 -2.14 -28.74 -4.23
N ARG A 176 -2.95 -28.98 -5.24
CA ARG A 176 -4.12 -29.84 -5.16
C ARG A 176 -3.71 -31.29 -4.92
N TRP A 177 -4.57 -32.08 -4.29
CA TRP A 177 -4.35 -33.52 -4.20
C TRP A 177 -4.72 -34.23 -5.49
N MET A 178 -4.02 -35.32 -5.80
CA MET A 178 -4.41 -36.20 -6.90
C MET A 178 -5.74 -36.86 -6.53
N LYS A 179 -6.62 -37.01 -7.52
CA LYS A 179 -7.97 -37.57 -7.34
C LYS A 179 -7.93 -38.87 -6.53
N ASN A 180 -8.78 -38.95 -5.50
CA ASN A 180 -8.93 -40.10 -4.60
C ASN A 180 -7.69 -40.43 -3.74
N THR A 181 -6.74 -39.51 -3.59
CA THR A 181 -5.53 -39.71 -2.79
C THR A 181 -5.31 -38.55 -1.82
N CYS A 182 -4.38 -38.72 -0.87
CA CYS A 182 -3.83 -37.62 -0.07
C CYS A 182 -2.43 -37.19 -0.54
N LEU A 183 -2.12 -37.42 -1.83
CA LEU A 183 -0.84 -37.07 -2.43
C LEU A 183 -0.98 -35.74 -3.19
N PRO A 184 -0.08 -34.77 -2.98
CA PRO A 184 -0.09 -33.55 -3.78
C PRO A 184 0.23 -33.87 -5.24
N CYS A 185 -0.40 -33.15 -6.17
CA CYS A 185 -0.08 -33.23 -7.58
C CYS A 185 1.38 -32.82 -7.81
N PRO A 186 2.20 -33.66 -8.47
CA PRO A 186 3.59 -33.31 -8.75
C PRO A 186 3.65 -32.13 -9.73
N PRO A 187 4.66 -31.25 -9.61
CA PRO A 187 4.90 -30.20 -10.60
C PRO A 187 5.12 -30.82 -11.99
N GLN A 188 4.43 -30.30 -13.01
CA GLN A 188 4.54 -30.76 -14.40
C GLN A 188 5.36 -29.77 -15.22
N ARG A 189 6.32 -30.25 -16.02
CA ARG A 189 7.12 -29.37 -16.88
C ARG A 189 6.25 -28.76 -17.98
N ILE A 190 6.33 -27.45 -18.17
CA ILE A 190 5.62 -26.77 -19.26
C ILE A 190 6.36 -27.07 -20.56
N VAL A 191 5.69 -27.74 -21.51
CA VAL A 191 6.31 -28.23 -22.77
C VAL A 191 6.76 -27.08 -23.67
N GLU A 192 6.11 -25.91 -23.55
CA GLU A 192 6.33 -24.73 -24.39
C GLU A 192 7.30 -23.71 -23.77
N ALA A 193 7.72 -23.90 -22.51
CA ALA A 193 8.66 -23.00 -21.85
C ALA A 193 10.10 -23.34 -22.22
N THR A 194 10.89 -22.34 -22.60
CA THR A 194 12.32 -22.47 -22.96
C THR A 194 13.25 -22.68 -21.75
N GLY A 195 12.71 -22.93 -20.55
CA GLY A 195 13.46 -23.09 -19.30
C GLY A 195 12.89 -24.14 -18.34
N ASN A 196 13.38 -24.15 -17.09
CA ASN A 196 12.93 -25.06 -16.02
C ASN A 196 11.64 -24.57 -15.34
N GLU A 197 10.61 -24.27 -16.12
CA GLU A 197 9.32 -23.84 -15.58
C GLU A 197 8.40 -25.04 -15.36
N PHE A 198 7.91 -25.16 -14.12
CA PHE A 198 6.98 -26.22 -13.73
C PHE A 198 5.62 -25.62 -13.37
N TYR A 199 4.57 -26.19 -13.95
CA TYR A 199 3.19 -25.92 -13.59
C TYR A 199 2.79 -26.77 -12.39
N VAL A 200 2.28 -26.11 -11.34
CA VAL A 200 1.74 -26.78 -10.16
C VAL A 200 0.22 -26.67 -10.20
N PHE A 201 -0.45 -27.82 -10.29
CA PHE A 201 -1.90 -27.87 -10.09
C PHE A 201 -2.20 -27.50 -8.65
N SER A 202 -2.72 -26.30 -8.43
CA SER A 202 -3.05 -25.74 -7.11
C SER A 202 -4.52 -25.36 -7.04
N TYR A 203 -4.98 -25.03 -5.84
CA TYR A 203 -6.35 -24.54 -5.66
C TYR A 203 -6.58 -23.14 -6.24
N PHE A 204 -5.53 -22.43 -6.66
CA PHE A 204 -5.58 -21.08 -7.22
C PHE A 204 -6.63 -20.90 -8.34
N GLU A 205 -6.64 -21.79 -9.35
CA GLU A 205 -7.57 -21.70 -10.49
C GLU A 205 -9.04 -21.80 -10.05
N ASP A 206 -9.32 -22.65 -9.06
CA ASP A 206 -10.65 -22.81 -8.52
C ASP A 206 -11.06 -21.60 -7.67
N VAL A 207 -10.10 -20.98 -6.96
CA VAL A 207 -10.31 -19.75 -6.17
C VAL A 207 -10.71 -18.59 -7.10
N LEU A 208 -10.00 -18.39 -8.21
CA LEU A 208 -10.27 -17.29 -9.14
C LEU A 208 -11.66 -17.34 -9.79
N ARG A 209 -12.28 -18.53 -9.87
CA ARG A 209 -13.62 -18.72 -10.42
C ARG A 209 -14.73 -18.32 -9.45
N VAL A 210 -14.40 -18.02 -8.19
CA VAL A 210 -15.37 -17.64 -7.17
C VAL A 210 -15.77 -16.18 -7.34
N VAL A 211 -17.04 -15.94 -7.68
CA VAL A 211 -17.59 -14.61 -7.98
C VAL A 211 -17.36 -13.63 -6.84
N SER A 212 -17.60 -14.04 -5.58
CA SER A 212 -17.44 -13.17 -4.42
C SER A 212 -16.01 -12.65 -4.22
N ILE A 213 -14.98 -13.39 -4.65
CA ILE A 213 -13.58 -12.95 -4.56
C ILE A 213 -13.31 -11.83 -5.58
N ASN A 214 -13.88 -11.97 -6.79
CA ASN A 214 -13.80 -10.93 -7.81
C ASN A 214 -14.57 -9.68 -7.36
N ASP A 215 -15.77 -9.84 -6.80
CA ASP A 215 -16.57 -8.73 -6.27
C ASP A 215 -15.83 -7.96 -5.16
N ARG A 216 -15.16 -8.67 -4.22
CA ARG A 216 -14.33 -8.01 -3.18
C ARG A 216 -13.12 -7.31 -3.77
N THR A 217 -12.46 -7.90 -4.76
CA THR A 217 -11.32 -7.29 -5.44
C THR A 217 -11.72 -5.97 -6.11
N LEU A 218 -12.86 -5.95 -6.79
CA LEU A 218 -13.41 -4.74 -7.41
C LEU A 218 -13.78 -3.68 -6.36
N LEU A 219 -14.42 -4.08 -5.27
CA LEU A 219 -14.77 -3.16 -4.17
C LEU A 219 -13.54 -2.48 -3.54
N ILE A 220 -12.44 -3.22 -3.38
CA ILE A 220 -11.16 -2.69 -2.88
C ILE A 220 -10.60 -1.66 -3.87
N GLN A 221 -10.61 -1.97 -5.17
CA GLN A 221 -10.15 -1.06 -6.23
C GLN A 221 -10.98 0.23 -6.27
N ASP A 222 -12.30 0.13 -6.21
CA ASP A 222 -13.21 1.27 -6.19
C ASP A 222 -13.02 2.14 -4.93
N THR A 223 -12.75 1.52 -3.79
CA THR A 223 -12.49 2.23 -2.53
C THR A 223 -11.19 3.02 -2.59
N ILE A 224 -10.10 2.42 -3.08
CA ILE A 224 -8.84 3.16 -3.28
C ILE A 224 -8.99 4.25 -4.33
N TYR A 225 -9.70 3.98 -5.43
CA TYR A 225 -9.96 5.01 -6.44
C TYR A 225 -10.65 6.22 -5.81
N ARG A 226 -11.72 6.03 -5.03
CA ARG A 226 -12.40 7.12 -4.31
C ARG A 226 -11.46 7.87 -3.36
N LEU A 227 -10.68 7.16 -2.53
CA LEU A 227 -9.73 7.78 -1.60
C LEU A 227 -8.70 8.64 -2.34
N THR A 228 -8.16 8.16 -3.47
CA THR A 228 -7.20 8.95 -4.27
C THR A 228 -7.84 10.19 -4.91
N GLN A 229 -9.12 10.14 -5.28
CA GLN A 229 -9.85 11.33 -5.76
C GLN A 229 -10.11 12.36 -4.65
N ASP A 230 -10.46 11.89 -3.45
CA ASP A 230 -10.63 12.76 -2.28
C ASP A 230 -9.31 13.46 -1.92
N ILE A 231 -8.19 12.72 -1.97
CA ILE A 231 -6.84 13.28 -1.79
C ILE A 231 -6.52 14.32 -2.86
N ASN A 232 -6.77 14.03 -4.15
CA ASN A 232 -6.54 15.01 -5.20
C ASN A 232 -7.33 16.29 -4.98
N THR A 233 -8.62 16.16 -4.64
CA THR A 233 -9.50 17.30 -4.37
C THR A 233 -9.00 18.12 -3.18
N TYR A 234 -8.49 17.46 -2.14
CA TYR A 234 -7.85 18.12 -1.01
C TYR A 234 -6.57 18.86 -1.42
N ILE A 235 -5.67 18.20 -2.15
CA ILE A 235 -4.38 18.75 -2.56
C ILE A 235 -4.55 19.96 -3.48
N GLN A 236 -5.57 19.97 -4.35
CA GLN A 236 -5.86 21.13 -5.21
C GLN A 236 -6.14 22.42 -4.43
N LYS A 237 -6.54 22.35 -3.15
CA LYS A 237 -6.70 23.56 -2.30
C LYS A 237 -5.39 24.33 -2.12
N TRP A 238 -4.24 23.69 -2.31
CA TRP A 238 -2.92 24.33 -2.24
C TRP A 238 -2.63 25.23 -3.46
N GLN A 239 -3.42 25.15 -4.53
CA GLN A 239 -3.36 26.09 -5.66
C GLN A 239 -3.67 27.53 -5.26
N LYS A 240 -4.20 27.79 -4.05
CA LYS A 240 -4.30 29.16 -3.52
C LYS A 240 -2.94 29.91 -3.51
N TYR A 241 -1.84 29.18 -3.42
CA TYR A 241 -0.48 29.74 -3.47
C TYR A 241 0.11 29.81 -4.88
N GLN A 242 -0.66 29.50 -5.93
CA GLN A 242 -0.19 29.42 -7.32
C GLN A 242 0.54 30.69 -7.79
N HIS A 243 0.16 31.85 -7.27
CA HIS A 243 0.83 33.12 -7.55
C HIS A 243 2.33 33.15 -7.20
N LEU A 244 2.82 32.23 -6.35
CA LEU A 244 4.24 32.15 -5.98
C LEU A 244 5.11 31.48 -7.05
N TRP A 245 4.54 30.61 -7.90
CA TRP A 245 5.30 29.89 -8.94
C TRP A 245 4.78 30.10 -10.36
N ALA A 246 3.61 30.72 -10.54
CA ALA A 246 3.04 30.98 -11.86
C ALA A 246 3.72 32.12 -12.63
N PHE A 247 4.42 33.02 -11.93
CA PHE A 247 5.03 34.21 -12.53
C PHE A 247 6.56 34.14 -12.53
N ASP A 248 7.17 34.76 -13.53
CA ASP A 248 8.60 35.02 -13.54
C ASP A 248 8.95 35.99 -12.41
N LYS A 249 9.71 35.49 -11.42
CA LYS A 249 10.05 36.24 -10.22
C LYS A 249 10.92 37.45 -10.51
N HIS A 250 11.90 37.30 -11.39
CA HIS A 250 12.82 38.39 -11.75
C HIS A 250 12.09 39.51 -12.47
N LEU A 251 11.37 39.18 -13.54
CA LEU A 251 10.65 40.17 -14.33
C LEU A 251 9.61 40.93 -13.49
N SER A 252 8.94 40.22 -12.59
CA SER A 252 7.93 40.81 -11.70
C SER A 252 8.56 41.76 -10.68
N CYS A 253 9.68 41.37 -10.06
CA CYS A 253 10.41 42.21 -9.10
C CYS A 253 11.01 43.45 -9.78
N GLU A 254 11.61 43.32 -10.96
CA GLU A 254 12.17 44.46 -11.70
C GLU A 254 11.09 45.49 -12.05
N LYS A 255 9.96 45.04 -12.60
CA LYS A 255 8.80 45.92 -12.89
C LYS A 255 8.25 46.57 -11.62
N TYR A 256 8.21 45.84 -10.51
CA TYR A 256 7.71 46.37 -9.24
C TYR A 256 8.61 47.49 -8.70
N VAL A 257 9.93 47.25 -8.73
CA VAL A 257 10.94 48.23 -8.28
C VAL A 257 11.01 49.42 -9.23
N GLN A 258 10.75 49.28 -10.53
CA GLN A 258 10.62 50.42 -11.45
C GLN A 258 9.36 51.25 -11.20
N LYS A 259 8.25 50.59 -10.85
CA LYS A 259 6.94 51.24 -10.67
C LYS A 259 6.83 52.01 -9.34
N TYR A 260 7.39 51.48 -8.27
CA TYR A 260 7.29 52.06 -6.93
C TYR A 260 8.66 52.49 -6.43
N ASP A 261 8.74 53.69 -5.86
CA ASP A 261 9.94 54.24 -5.21
C ASP A 261 9.82 54.29 -3.68
N GLN A 262 8.62 54.11 -3.14
CA GLN A 262 8.39 54.25 -1.71
C GLN A 262 8.79 52.98 -0.93
N ILE A 263 9.65 53.13 0.07
CA ILE A 263 10.18 52.02 0.89
C ILE A 263 9.06 51.19 1.52
N PHE A 264 8.01 51.83 2.04
CA PHE A 264 6.89 51.12 2.68
C PHE A 264 6.19 50.12 1.75
N LYS A 265 6.23 50.33 0.42
CA LYS A 265 5.69 49.37 -0.57
C LYS A 265 6.55 48.13 -0.75
N TYR A 266 7.84 48.22 -0.43
CA TYR A 266 8.71 47.06 -0.36
C TYR A 266 8.48 46.31 0.94
N ASP A 267 8.36 47.00 2.07
CA ASP A 267 8.07 46.40 3.38
C ASP A 267 6.75 45.61 3.36
N GLU A 268 5.68 46.18 2.80
CA GLU A 268 4.40 45.48 2.59
C GLU A 268 4.58 44.12 1.87
N LYS A 269 5.50 44.03 0.90
CA LYS A 269 5.78 42.78 0.17
C LYS A 269 6.65 41.82 0.97
N PHE A 270 7.63 42.30 1.72
CA PHE A 270 8.41 41.46 2.61
C PHE A 270 7.54 40.84 3.70
N PHE A 271 6.67 41.62 4.35
CA PHE A 271 5.72 41.12 5.33
C PHE A 271 4.78 40.08 4.73
N PHE A 272 4.23 40.34 3.53
CA PHE A 272 3.38 39.36 2.85
C PHE A 272 4.04 37.98 2.69
N PHE A 273 5.31 37.91 2.27
CA PHE A 273 6.01 36.64 2.12
C PHE A 273 6.43 36.04 3.47
N GLU A 274 6.78 36.87 4.46
CA GLU A 274 7.11 36.41 5.82
C GLU A 274 5.90 35.77 6.51
N ASP A 275 4.73 36.40 6.40
CA ASP A 275 3.48 35.90 6.95
C ASP A 275 3.14 34.52 6.38
N ILE A 276 3.31 34.32 5.06
CA ILE A 276 3.13 33.00 4.42
C ILE A 276 4.08 31.97 5.03
N ILE A 277 5.36 32.31 5.23
CA ILE A 277 6.35 31.38 5.77
C ILE A 277 6.00 31.00 7.22
N ALA A 278 5.66 31.99 8.05
CA ALA A 278 5.30 31.80 9.46
C ALA A 278 4.01 30.99 9.62
N ASP A 279 2.97 31.30 8.84
CA ASP A 279 1.71 30.57 8.84
C ASP A 279 1.91 29.09 8.47
N LEU A 280 2.72 28.83 7.44
CA LEU A 280 3.02 27.47 7.00
C LEU A 280 3.94 26.71 7.96
N HIS A 281 4.77 27.42 8.74
CA HIS A 281 5.59 26.80 9.78
C HIS A 281 4.72 26.18 10.88
N ASN A 282 3.66 26.89 11.30
CA ASN A 282 2.71 26.40 12.31
C ASN A 282 1.60 25.50 11.74
N HIS A 283 1.49 25.38 10.42
CA HIS A 283 0.49 24.54 9.77
C HIS A 283 0.72 23.05 10.06
N VAL A 284 -0.38 22.31 10.21
CA VAL A 284 -0.38 20.84 10.38
C VAL A 284 0.38 20.18 9.23
N LYS A 285 1.26 19.22 9.55
CA LYS A 285 2.21 18.61 8.61
C LYS A 285 1.65 17.42 7.83
N PHE A 286 0.48 16.93 8.20
CA PHE A 286 -0.20 15.85 7.50
C PHE A 286 -1.73 15.99 7.62
N VAL A 287 -2.46 15.28 6.77
CA VAL A 287 -3.91 15.10 6.89
C VAL A 287 -4.26 13.65 6.60
N ASP A 288 -5.22 13.09 7.34
CA ASP A 288 -5.69 11.74 7.10
C ASP A 288 -6.95 11.76 6.24
N VAL A 289 -6.89 11.05 5.11
CA VAL A 289 -8.02 10.84 4.19
C VAL A 289 -8.33 9.35 4.17
N GLY A 290 -9.25 8.94 5.05
CA GLY A 290 -9.55 7.53 5.28
C GLY A 290 -8.31 6.77 5.74
N ALA A 291 -7.96 5.71 5.02
CA ALA A 291 -6.80 4.88 5.30
C ALA A 291 -5.47 5.41 4.74
N ILE A 292 -5.44 6.61 4.15
CA ILE A 292 -4.23 7.19 3.56
C ILE A 292 -3.89 8.50 4.26
N ARG A 293 -2.67 8.58 4.80
CA ARG A 293 -2.10 9.84 5.31
C ARG A 293 -1.47 10.63 4.16
N VAL A 294 -1.87 11.87 3.99
CA VAL A 294 -1.26 12.79 3.04
C VAL A 294 -0.22 13.62 3.80
N ASN A 295 1.05 13.41 3.48
CA ASN A 295 2.17 14.17 4.01
C ASN A 295 2.25 15.54 3.30
N LEU A 296 2.09 16.60 4.09
CA LEU A 296 2.09 17.99 3.64
C LEU A 296 3.45 18.67 3.82
N ARG A 297 4.39 18.04 4.53
CA ARG A 297 5.75 18.58 4.72
C ARG A 297 6.41 18.99 3.39
N PRO A 298 6.36 18.18 2.32
CA PRO A 298 7.05 18.52 1.07
C PRO A 298 6.43 19.73 0.37
N ILE A 299 5.10 19.82 0.28
CA ILE A 299 4.43 20.98 -0.33
C ILE A 299 4.62 22.25 0.52
N ILE A 300 4.54 22.14 1.85
CA ILE A 300 4.80 23.26 2.76
C ILE A 300 6.19 23.84 2.52
N LYS A 301 7.21 22.97 2.48
CA LYS A 301 8.61 23.37 2.25
C LYS A 301 8.77 24.06 0.89
N GLN A 302 8.21 23.49 -0.18
CA GLN A 302 8.27 24.08 -1.53
C GLN A 302 7.61 25.46 -1.61
N VAL A 303 6.49 25.66 -0.91
CA VAL A 303 5.81 26.97 -0.87
C VAL A 303 6.65 27.98 -0.08
N GLN A 304 7.23 27.57 1.05
CA GLN A 304 8.14 28.40 1.84
C GLN A 304 9.40 28.79 1.05
N ASP A 305 10.00 27.84 0.34
CA ASP A 305 11.18 28.07 -0.49
C ASP A 305 10.88 29.09 -1.59
N HIS A 306 9.72 29.01 -2.25
CA HIS A 306 9.31 30.02 -3.23
C HIS A 306 9.08 31.39 -2.62
N ALA A 307 8.44 31.48 -1.45
CA ALA A 307 8.24 32.76 -0.75
C ALA A 307 9.60 33.38 -0.35
N GLN A 308 10.55 32.56 0.11
CA GLN A 308 11.90 33.01 0.45
C GLN A 308 12.68 33.46 -0.79
N GLU A 309 12.52 32.76 -1.91
CA GLU A 309 13.12 33.14 -3.19
C GLU A 309 12.60 34.50 -3.68
N TRP A 310 11.29 34.76 -3.57
CA TRP A 310 10.71 36.07 -3.87
C TRP A 310 11.32 37.20 -3.03
N LYS A 311 11.51 36.97 -1.73
CA LYS A 311 12.16 37.94 -0.83
C LYS A 311 13.61 38.21 -1.27
N ASN A 312 14.36 37.15 -1.55
CA ASN A 312 15.77 37.28 -1.96
C ASN A 312 15.90 38.06 -3.27
N ILE A 313 15.09 37.74 -4.29
CA ILE A 313 15.11 38.42 -5.58
C ILE A 313 14.70 39.89 -5.44
N LEU A 314 13.61 40.16 -4.70
CA LEU A 314 13.18 41.54 -4.45
C LEU A 314 14.26 42.35 -3.73
N GLY A 315 14.90 41.77 -2.70
CA GLY A 315 16.01 42.39 -1.98
C GLY A 315 17.20 42.70 -2.89
N HIS A 316 17.55 41.80 -3.81
CA HIS A 316 18.60 42.05 -4.81
C HIS A 316 18.23 43.17 -5.79
N CYS A 317 16.99 43.22 -6.29
CA CYS A 317 16.52 44.28 -7.20
C CYS A 317 16.56 45.65 -6.51
N ILE A 318 16.13 45.74 -5.24
CA ILE A 318 16.19 46.97 -4.45
C ILE A 318 17.64 47.40 -4.27
N ALA A 319 18.53 46.49 -3.84
CA ALA A 319 19.94 46.79 -3.65
C ALA A 319 20.63 47.27 -4.94
N ALA A 320 20.31 46.67 -6.09
CA ALA A 320 20.82 47.09 -7.40
C ALA A 320 20.37 48.51 -7.75
N LYS A 321 19.09 48.83 -7.57
CA LYS A 321 18.56 50.18 -7.80
C LYS A 321 19.19 51.22 -6.87
N THR A 322 19.32 50.91 -5.58
CA THR A 322 19.96 51.82 -4.61
C THR A 322 21.42 52.10 -4.99
N ARG A 323 22.18 51.10 -5.44
CA ARG A 323 23.55 51.30 -5.93
C ARG A 323 23.61 52.21 -7.15
N MET A 324 22.72 52.02 -8.12
CA MET A 324 22.65 52.90 -9.30
C MET A 324 22.33 54.34 -8.93
N ASN A 325 21.36 54.55 -8.02
CA ASN A 325 20.99 55.89 -7.57
C ASN A 325 22.14 56.60 -6.83
N ILE A 326 22.93 55.88 -6.04
CA ILE A 326 24.11 56.43 -5.35
C ILE A 326 25.19 56.83 -6.37
N LEU A 327 25.45 55.98 -7.37
CA LEU A 327 26.44 56.26 -8.43
C LEU A 327 26.03 57.42 -9.35
N SER A 328 24.74 57.63 -9.58
CA SER A 328 24.23 58.77 -10.36
C SER A 328 24.16 60.09 -9.58
N ALA A 329 24.32 60.04 -8.26
CA ALA A 329 24.30 61.21 -7.38
C ALA A 329 25.72 61.72 -7.02
N GLN A 330 26.76 61.01 -7.45
CA GLN A 330 28.17 61.45 -7.47
C GLN A 330 28.49 62.10 -8.81
#